data_AF-A0A1B2EZX6-F1
#
_entry.id   AF-A0A1B2EZX6-F1
#
_cell.length_a   1.000
_cell.length_b   1.000
_cell.length_c   1.000
_cell.angle_alpha   90.00
_cell.angle_beta   90.00
_cell.angle_gamma   90.00
#
_symmetry.space_group_name_H-M   'P 1'
#
loop_
_entity.id
_entity.type
_entity.pdbx_description
1 polymer ?
#
loop_
_entity_poly.entity_id
_entity_poly.type
_entity_poly.pdbx_seq_one_letter_code
_entity_poly.pdbx_strand_id
1 'polypeptide(L)'
;MSKSRTLIIAAVLIPSLGSPVPAYVYPGRPNCPWSNPANAWAKYINQEYGDKEPFFSIRFTRDIGDIQANECYTITYFGNKNWGGAGKIRNQNNAKNERRNGADPTQYQINVWGATFTYNEAGEVFYTPDGQLAGNMYCHIGTECWK
;
A
#
# COMPACT_ATOMS: atom_id res chain seq x y z
N MET A 1 2.66 1.06 75.81
CA MET A 1 1.89 0.28 74.81
C MET A 1 1.58 1.20 73.63
N SER A 2 2.24 1.03 72.49
CA SER A 2 1.91 1.78 71.26
C SER A 2 1.95 0.79 70.09
N LYS A 3 0.80 0.58 69.43
CA LYS A 3 0.66 -0.30 68.27
C LYS A 3 0.64 0.57 67.02
N SER A 4 1.76 0.61 66.32
CA SER A 4 1.88 1.23 65.00
C SER A 4 1.22 0.33 63.95
N ARG A 5 0.30 0.87 63.15
CA ARG A 5 -0.36 0.15 62.05
C ARG A 5 0.21 0.65 60.73
N THR A 6 1.05 -0.18 60.10
CA THR A 6 1.54 0.02 58.75
C THR A 6 0.41 -0.26 57.76
N LEU A 7 0.03 0.76 56.98
CA LEU A 7 -0.94 0.66 55.90
C LEU A 7 -0.19 0.35 54.60
N ILE A 8 -0.36 -0.86 54.07
CA ILE A 8 0.19 -1.25 52.75
C ILE A 8 -0.85 -0.84 51.70
N ILE A 9 -0.54 0.18 50.90
CA ILE A 9 -1.36 0.59 49.77
C ILE A 9 -0.90 -0.23 48.55
N ALA A 10 -1.69 -1.24 48.19
CA ALA A 10 -1.49 -1.98 46.95
C ALA A 10 -2.02 -1.15 45.77
N ALA A 11 -1.12 -0.61 44.95
CA ALA A 11 -1.47 0.06 43.71
C ALA A 11 -1.89 -0.98 42.66
N VAL A 12 -3.20 -1.01 42.34
CA VAL A 12 -3.75 -1.85 41.28
C VAL A 12 -3.48 -1.14 39.94
N LEU A 13 -2.49 -1.64 39.19
CA LEU A 13 -2.27 -1.28 37.79
C LEU A 13 -3.37 -1.92 36.94
N ILE A 14 -4.33 -1.12 36.49
CA ILE A 14 -5.35 -1.55 35.53
C ILE A 14 -4.70 -1.49 34.13
N PRO A 15 -4.47 -2.62 33.44
CA PRO A 15 -4.03 -2.59 32.06
C PRO A 15 -5.16 -2.01 31.20
N SER A 16 -4.96 -0.79 30.71
CA SER A 16 -5.81 -0.20 29.68
C SER A 16 -5.65 -1.01 28.40
N LEU A 17 -6.54 -1.97 28.17
CA LEU A 17 -6.70 -2.66 26.89
C LEU A 17 -7.19 -1.64 25.86
N GLY A 18 -6.25 -0.96 25.19
CA GLY A 18 -6.56 -0.13 24.04
C GLY A 18 -7.23 -1.01 22.99
N SER A 19 -8.49 -0.72 22.64
CA SER A 19 -9.18 -1.40 21.56
C SER A 19 -8.40 -1.17 20.26
N PRO A 20 -8.06 -2.21 19.47
CA PRO A 20 -7.43 -2.01 18.19
C PRO A 20 -8.38 -1.17 17.32
N VAL A 21 -7.88 -0.04 16.82
CA VAL A 21 -8.63 0.78 15.86
C VAL A 21 -8.94 -0.10 14.65
N PRO A 22 -10.20 -0.18 14.19
CA PRO A 22 -10.55 -1.04 13.07
C PRO A 22 -9.83 -0.57 11.81
N ALA A 23 -8.98 -1.43 11.25
CA ALA A 23 -8.41 -1.21 9.93
C ALA A 23 -9.53 -1.16 8.90
N TYR A 24 -9.58 -0.11 8.09
CA TYR A 24 -10.51 -0.03 6.98
C TYR A 24 -9.88 -0.69 5.75
N VAL A 25 -10.69 -1.46 5.04
CA VAL A 25 -10.35 -2.01 3.72
C VAL A 25 -11.43 -1.53 2.75
N TYR A 26 -11.00 -0.74 1.77
CA TYR A 26 -11.81 -0.33 0.65
C TYR A 26 -11.55 -1.30 -0.51
N PRO A 27 -12.56 -2.08 -0.94
CA PRO A 27 -12.37 -3.04 -2.02
C PRO A 27 -12.00 -2.32 -3.32
N GLY A 28 -11.16 -2.97 -4.12
CA GLY A 28 -10.81 -2.52 -5.45
C GLY A 28 -11.98 -2.55 -6.42
N ARG A 29 -11.72 -2.11 -7.64
CA ARG A 29 -12.71 -2.21 -8.72
C ARG A 29 -13.04 -3.68 -9.05
N PRO A 30 -14.25 -3.99 -9.54
CA PRO A 30 -14.70 -5.37 -9.79
C PRO A 30 -13.82 -6.16 -10.77
N ASN A 31 -13.21 -5.50 -11.76
CA ASN A 31 -12.39 -6.15 -12.77
C ASN A 31 -10.91 -6.24 -12.41
N CYS A 32 -10.52 -5.85 -11.21
CA CYS A 32 -9.15 -5.98 -10.76
C CYS A 32 -8.77 -7.48 -10.65
N PRO A 33 -7.56 -7.92 -11.06
CA PRO A 33 -7.22 -9.35 -11.19
C PRO A 33 -7.39 -10.22 -9.94
N TRP A 34 -7.23 -9.67 -8.74
CA TRP A 34 -7.49 -10.44 -7.52
C TRP A 34 -8.98 -10.61 -7.22
N SER A 35 -9.82 -9.65 -7.65
CA SER A 35 -11.28 -9.75 -7.55
C SER A 35 -11.85 -10.65 -8.65
N ASN A 36 -11.23 -10.65 -9.83
CA ASN A 36 -11.58 -11.48 -10.97
C ASN A 36 -10.31 -12.11 -11.59
N PRO A 37 -9.94 -13.34 -11.19
CA PRO A 37 -8.72 -14.01 -11.66
C PRO A 37 -8.65 -14.30 -13.17
N ALA A 38 -9.76 -14.14 -13.90
CA ALA A 38 -9.76 -14.23 -15.36
C ALA A 38 -9.20 -12.96 -16.04
N ASN A 39 -9.03 -11.88 -15.28
CA ASN A 39 -8.54 -10.60 -15.78
C ASN A 39 -7.02 -10.47 -15.59
N ALA A 40 -6.39 -9.75 -16.52
CA ALA A 40 -4.96 -9.48 -16.52
C ALA A 40 -4.67 -8.08 -15.94
N TRP A 41 -3.54 -7.92 -15.24
CA TRP A 41 -3.13 -6.63 -14.67
C TRP A 41 -2.93 -5.58 -15.75
N ALA A 42 -2.26 -5.91 -16.84
CA ALA A 42 -2.02 -4.97 -17.93
C ALA A 42 -3.35 -4.44 -18.50
N LYS A 43 -4.31 -5.33 -18.76
CA LYS A 43 -5.64 -4.96 -19.29
C LYS A 43 -6.46 -4.13 -18.31
N TYR A 44 -6.43 -4.50 -17.02
CA TYR A 44 -7.11 -3.76 -15.96
C TYR A 44 -6.56 -2.34 -15.83
N ILE A 45 -5.24 -2.20 -15.75
CA ILE A 45 -4.58 -0.90 -15.63
C ILE A 45 -4.81 -0.06 -16.89
N ASN A 46 -4.80 -0.67 -18.08
CA ASN A 46 -5.10 0.00 -19.35
C ASN A 46 -6.59 0.31 -19.56
N GLN A 47 -7.45 0.05 -18.57
CA GLN A 47 -8.89 0.36 -18.62
C GLN A 47 -9.65 -0.41 -19.71
N GLU A 48 -9.10 -1.54 -20.20
CA GLU A 48 -9.72 -2.33 -21.26
C GLU A 48 -11.04 -3.01 -20.83
N TYR A 49 -11.24 -3.16 -19.52
CA TYR A 49 -12.48 -3.70 -18.95
C TYR A 49 -13.55 -2.63 -18.63
N GLY A 50 -13.27 -1.36 -18.94
CA GLY A 50 -14.21 -0.24 -18.76
C GLY A 50 -14.19 0.43 -17.38
N ASP A 51 -13.31 0.01 -16.46
CA ASP A 51 -13.10 0.70 -15.19
C ASP A 51 -12.45 2.06 -15.40
N LYS A 52 -13.16 3.12 -15.02
CA LYS A 52 -12.60 4.47 -14.99
C LYS A 52 -11.64 4.59 -13.81
N GLU A 53 -10.44 5.06 -14.09
CA GLU A 53 -9.38 5.31 -13.10
C GLU A 53 -9.10 4.08 -12.23
N PRO A 54 -8.49 3.03 -12.82
CA PRO A 54 -8.17 1.81 -12.09
C PRO A 54 -7.19 2.15 -10.98
N PHE A 55 -7.54 1.75 -9.77
CA PHE A 55 -6.70 1.90 -8.60
C PHE A 55 -6.39 0.54 -8.00
N PHE A 56 -5.24 0.45 -7.35
CA PHE A 56 -4.76 -0.71 -6.63
C PHE A 56 -3.74 -0.25 -5.59
N SER A 57 -3.36 -1.13 -4.67
CA SER A 57 -2.27 -0.86 -3.74
C SER A 57 -1.03 -1.65 -4.10
N ILE A 58 0.15 -1.10 -3.80
CA ILE A 58 1.41 -1.84 -3.80
C ILE A 58 1.94 -1.89 -2.37
N ARG A 59 2.24 -3.11 -1.91
CA ARG A 59 3.10 -3.32 -0.73
C ARG A 59 4.52 -3.38 -1.20
N PHE A 60 5.37 -2.45 -0.79
CA PHE A 60 6.80 -2.60 -1.01
C PHE A 60 7.43 -3.45 0.09
N THR A 61 8.36 -4.32 -0.27
CA THR A 61 9.08 -5.22 0.65
C THR A 61 10.44 -4.65 1.07
N ARG A 62 10.88 -3.56 0.45
CA ARG A 62 12.14 -2.87 0.73
C ARG A 62 12.03 -1.37 0.45
N ASP A 63 12.96 -0.62 1.01
CA ASP A 63 13.06 0.83 0.81
C ASP A 63 13.57 1.15 -0.60
N ILE A 64 12.94 2.14 -1.26
CA ILE A 64 13.30 2.62 -2.60
C ILE A 64 13.10 4.14 -2.67
N GLY A 65 14.17 4.91 -2.53
CA GLY A 65 14.08 6.38 -2.51
C GLY A 65 13.20 6.89 -1.37
N ASP A 66 12.06 7.50 -1.72
CA ASP A 66 11.05 8.01 -0.78
C ASP A 66 10.07 6.92 -0.31
N ILE A 67 10.07 5.76 -0.96
CA ILE A 67 9.20 4.62 -0.66
C ILE A 67 9.80 3.83 0.51
N GLN A 68 8.99 3.59 1.53
CA GLN A 68 9.32 2.85 2.74
C GLN A 68 8.84 1.40 2.62
N ALA A 69 9.68 0.46 3.05
CA ALA A 69 9.35 -0.95 3.14
C ALA A 69 8.18 -1.22 4.09
N ASN A 70 7.41 -2.26 3.81
CA ASN A 70 6.25 -2.72 4.58
C ASN A 70 5.13 -1.69 4.73
N GLU A 71 5.09 -0.69 3.85
CA GLU A 71 4.02 0.29 3.76
C GLU A 71 3.21 0.06 2.47
N CYS A 72 1.99 0.58 2.47
CA CYS A 72 1.03 0.48 1.39
C CYS A 72 0.94 1.78 0.60
N TYR A 73 0.95 1.67 -0.72
CA TYR A 73 0.86 2.81 -1.62
C TYR A 73 -0.29 2.62 -2.58
N THR A 74 -1.25 3.54 -2.56
CA THR A 74 -2.34 3.57 -3.53
C THR A 74 -1.83 4.13 -4.85
N ILE A 75 -1.95 3.34 -5.90
CA ILE A 75 -1.54 3.67 -7.25
C ILE A 75 -2.77 3.82 -8.14
N THR A 76 -2.76 4.79 -9.03
CA THR A 76 -3.83 5.01 -10.01
C THR A 76 -3.23 5.40 -11.34
N TYR A 77 -3.73 4.82 -12.43
CA TYR A 77 -3.35 5.21 -13.79
C TYR A 77 -4.42 6.12 -14.40
N PHE A 78 -4.01 7.31 -14.82
CA PHE A 78 -4.89 8.33 -15.41
C PHE A 78 -4.87 8.35 -16.94
N GLY A 79 -4.20 7.39 -17.58
CA GLY A 79 -3.98 7.40 -19.03
C GLY A 79 -2.75 8.20 -19.44
N ASN A 80 -2.32 8.05 -20.70
CA ASN A 80 -1.19 8.79 -21.29
C ASN A 80 0.11 8.76 -20.46
N LYS A 81 0.43 7.61 -19.86
CA LYS A 81 1.63 7.44 -19.00
C LYS A 81 1.61 8.32 -17.75
N ASN A 82 0.43 8.77 -17.31
CA ASN A 82 0.27 9.58 -16.11
C ASN A 82 -0.17 8.71 -14.92
N TRP A 83 0.63 8.71 -13.87
CA TRP A 83 0.46 7.87 -12.69
C TRP A 83 0.29 8.72 -11.44
N GLY A 84 -0.68 8.37 -10.60
CA GLY A 84 -0.82 8.87 -9.24
C GLY A 84 -0.31 7.85 -8.23
N GLY A 85 0.42 8.34 -7.24
CA GLY A 85 0.80 7.55 -6.07
C GLY A 85 0.47 8.30 -4.78
N ALA A 86 -0.21 7.65 -3.86
CA ALA A 86 -0.46 8.14 -2.52
C ALA A 86 0.05 7.14 -1.46
N GLY A 87 0.78 7.63 -0.45
CA GLY A 87 1.34 6.78 0.60
C GLY A 87 2.26 7.53 1.54
N LYS A 88 2.84 6.81 2.50
CA LYS A 88 3.78 7.36 3.48
C LYS A 88 5.13 7.69 2.85
N ILE A 89 5.72 8.81 3.25
CA ILE A 89 7.08 9.16 2.87
C ILE A 89 8.04 8.60 3.92
N ARG A 90 9.10 7.93 3.48
CA ARG A 90 10.12 7.37 4.38
C ARG A 90 10.64 8.43 5.35
N ASN A 91 10.70 8.08 6.63
CA ASN A 91 11.15 8.93 7.74
C ASN A 91 10.34 10.22 7.95
N GLN A 92 9.09 10.26 7.49
CA GLN A 92 8.19 11.37 7.74
C GLN A 92 6.85 10.88 8.31
N ASN A 93 6.20 11.76 9.09
CA ASN A 93 4.86 11.50 9.62
C ASN A 93 3.75 11.87 8.63
N ASN A 94 4.12 12.45 7.49
CA ASN A 94 3.19 12.90 6.47
C ASN A 94 3.06 11.87 5.34
N ALA A 95 1.88 11.86 4.73
CA ALA A 95 1.66 11.17 3.46
C ALA A 95 1.96 12.12 2.29
N LYS A 96 2.39 11.55 1.18
CA LYS A 96 2.52 12.22 -0.11
C LYS A 96 1.45 11.71 -1.05
N ASN A 97 0.89 12.62 -1.84
CA ASN A 97 0.06 12.31 -2.99
C ASN A 97 0.62 13.10 -4.17
N GLU A 98 1.06 12.41 -5.21
CA GLU A 98 1.75 13.02 -6.33
C GLU A 98 1.40 12.33 -7.65
N ARG A 99 1.35 13.12 -8.72
CA ARG A 99 1.25 12.63 -10.09
C ARG A 99 2.57 12.77 -10.83
N ARG A 100 2.94 11.74 -11.58
CA ARG A 100 4.16 11.72 -12.42
C ARG A 100 3.86 11.10 -13.78
N ASN A 101 4.52 11.63 -14.80
CA ASN A 101 4.50 11.03 -16.14
C ASN A 101 5.65 10.05 -16.31
N GLY A 102 5.44 9.02 -17.11
CA GLY A 102 6.41 7.97 -17.42
C GLY A 102 5.82 6.58 -17.24
N ALA A 103 6.55 5.55 -17.67
CA ALA A 103 6.12 4.14 -17.64
C ALA A 103 4.87 3.83 -18.48
N ASP A 104 4.95 2.76 -19.26
CA ASP A 104 3.86 2.32 -20.12
C ASP A 104 3.22 1.01 -19.59
N PRO A 105 1.95 1.04 -19.18
CA PRO A 105 1.29 -0.16 -18.67
C PRO A 105 1.11 -1.25 -19.73
N THR A 106 1.10 -0.92 -21.03
CA THR A 106 1.12 -1.92 -22.12
C THR A 106 2.45 -2.67 -22.21
N GLN A 107 3.51 -2.10 -21.60
CA GLN A 107 4.83 -2.70 -21.50
C GLN A 107 5.12 -3.25 -20.09
N TYR A 108 4.08 -3.46 -19.28
CA TYR A 108 4.19 -3.92 -17.90
C TYR A 108 5.03 -3.00 -17.02
N GLN A 109 4.94 -1.69 -17.22
CA GLN A 109 5.65 -0.71 -16.42
C GLN A 109 4.69 0.14 -15.60
N ILE A 110 5.14 0.54 -14.41
CA ILE A 110 4.47 1.52 -13.55
C ILE A 110 5.46 2.59 -13.11
N ASN A 111 4.94 3.78 -12.81
CA ASN A 111 5.72 4.85 -12.17
C ASN A 111 5.14 5.15 -10.78
N VAL A 112 5.98 5.10 -9.76
CA VAL A 112 5.61 5.50 -8.39
C VAL A 112 6.59 6.58 -7.95
N TRP A 113 6.10 7.82 -7.89
CA TRP A 113 6.89 9.00 -7.48
C TRP A 113 8.22 9.17 -8.22
N GLY A 114 8.24 8.86 -9.53
CA GLY A 114 9.43 8.97 -10.37
C GLY A 114 10.28 7.70 -10.44
N ALA A 115 10.11 6.76 -9.52
CA ALA A 115 10.70 5.43 -9.63
C ALA A 115 9.91 4.57 -10.62
N THR A 116 10.63 3.93 -11.56
CA THR A 116 10.03 3.01 -12.53
C THR A 116 10.17 1.57 -12.04
N PHE A 117 9.10 0.81 -12.21
CA PHE A 117 9.04 -0.60 -11.90
C PHE A 117 8.46 -1.36 -13.09
N THR A 118 8.84 -2.63 -13.20
CA THR A 118 8.13 -3.60 -14.02
C THR A 118 7.22 -4.46 -13.14
N TYR A 119 6.20 -5.08 -13.73
CA TYR A 119 5.34 -6.03 -13.02
C TYR A 119 5.01 -7.24 -13.89
N ASN A 120 4.48 -8.30 -13.28
CA ASN A 120 3.99 -9.47 -13.98
C ASN A 120 2.51 -9.73 -13.66
N GLU A 121 1.93 -10.76 -14.29
CA GLU A 121 0.52 -11.11 -14.10
C GLU A 121 0.21 -11.70 -12.72
N ALA A 122 1.22 -12.15 -11.97
CA ALA A 122 1.04 -12.51 -10.56
C ALA A 122 0.90 -11.26 -9.65
N GLY A 123 1.15 -10.06 -10.18
CA GLY A 123 1.16 -8.81 -9.44
C GLY A 123 2.47 -8.56 -8.71
N GLU A 124 3.52 -9.33 -8.97
CA GLU A 124 4.86 -9.06 -8.42
C GLU A 124 5.44 -7.81 -9.11
N VAL A 125 6.05 -6.93 -8.32
CA VAL A 125 6.60 -5.65 -8.78
C VAL A 125 8.11 -5.67 -8.60
N PHE A 126 8.86 -5.34 -9.64
CA PHE A 126 10.33 -5.36 -9.68
C PHE A 126 10.85 -3.95 -9.96
N TYR A 127 11.85 -3.50 -9.20
CA TYR A 127 12.43 -2.17 -9.41
C TYR A 127 13.32 -2.19 -10.65
N THR A 128 13.04 -1.32 -11.62
CA THR A 128 13.70 -1.40 -12.94
C THR A 128 15.23 -1.27 -12.88
N PRO A 129 15.83 -0.38 -12.06
CA PRO A 129 17.28 -0.21 -12.03
C PRO A 129 18.08 -1.43 -11.57
N ASP A 130 17.53 -2.27 -10.69
CA ASP A 130 18.25 -3.44 -10.15
C ASP A 130 17.59 -4.79 -10.50
N GLY A 131 16.38 -4.78 -11.07
CA GLY A 131 15.61 -5.97 -11.43
C GLY A 131 15.11 -6.78 -10.23
N GLN A 132 15.31 -6.31 -9.01
CA GLN A 132 14.98 -7.06 -7.80
C GLN A 132 13.52 -6.86 -7.42
N LEU A 133 12.90 -7.92 -6.88
CA LEU A 133 11.56 -7.87 -6.32
C LEU A 133 11.47 -6.70 -5.32
N ALA A 134 10.49 -5.85 -5.54
CA ALA A 134 10.24 -4.63 -4.79
C ALA A 134 8.93 -4.67 -4.05
N GLY A 135 7.94 -5.45 -4.52
CA GLY A 135 6.62 -5.48 -3.89
C GLY A 135 5.61 -6.38 -4.59
N ASN A 136 4.36 -6.26 -4.17
CA ASN A 136 3.21 -6.95 -4.75
C ASN A 136 2.01 -6.00 -4.87
N MET A 137 1.20 -6.21 -5.91
CA MET A 137 -0.05 -5.48 -6.16
C MET A 137 -1.24 -6.13 -5.48
N TYR A 138 -2.21 -5.31 -5.06
CA TYR A 138 -3.42 -5.73 -4.35
C TYR A 138 -4.65 -4.95 -4.84
N CYS A 139 -5.78 -5.64 -4.98
CA CYS A 139 -7.05 -5.05 -5.41
C CYS A 139 -7.86 -4.47 -4.23
N HIS A 140 -7.22 -3.70 -3.36
CA HIS A 140 -7.87 -2.97 -2.27
C HIS A 140 -6.99 -1.81 -1.82
N ILE A 141 -7.59 -0.83 -1.14
CA ILE A 141 -6.89 0.26 -0.45
C ILE A 141 -7.23 0.17 1.04
N GLY A 142 -6.27 0.37 1.93
CA GLY A 142 -6.53 0.36 3.36
C GLY A 142 -5.32 0.82 4.16
N THR A 143 -5.52 1.00 5.47
CA THR A 143 -4.41 1.18 6.42
C THR A 143 -3.57 -0.09 6.58
N GLU A 144 -4.10 -1.23 6.17
CA GLU A 144 -3.44 -2.53 6.19
C GLU A 144 -3.65 -3.20 4.82
N CYS A 145 -2.58 -3.56 4.10
CA CYS A 145 -2.72 -4.37 2.88
C CYS A 145 -2.80 -5.88 3.17
N TRP A 146 -2.98 -6.30 4.43
CA TRP A 146 -2.74 -7.68 4.90
C TRP A 146 -3.78 -8.18 5.91
N LYS A 147 -5.07 -8.00 5.62
CA LYS A 147 -6.11 -8.84 6.23
C LYS A 147 -6.86 -9.58 5.13
#